data_AF-A0A497GAU0-F1
#
_entry.id   AF-A0A497GAU0-F1
#
_cell.length_a   1.000
_cell.length_b   1.000
_cell.length_c   1.000
_cell.angle_alpha   90.00
_cell.angle_beta   90.00
_cell.angle_gamma   90.00
#
_symmetry.space_group_name_H-M   'P 1'
#
loop_
_entity.id
_entity.type
_entity.pdbx_description
1 polymer ?
#
loop_
_entity_poly.entity_id
_entity_poly.type
_entity_poly.pdbx_seq_one_letter_code
_entity_poly.pdbx_strand_id
1 'polypeptide(L)'
;MIHVPLLVFSLLYSQVINIFETIIWIKGFWRIKTPFPICKGDVKNDGYHLLLALLYFLPFIAITSSFFEALPWAWLVWFLNDTTWHFWSVHPKYWTKWIIFYFDPHSEVTLWYARFFIVKVKVSPKRMFYITIFRLLFMPFLFILL
;
A
#
# COMPACT_ATOMS: atom_id res chain seq x y z
N MET A 1 -8.87 -19.05 -15.76
CA MET A 1 -10.17 -18.34 -15.61
C MET A 1 -10.02 -17.36 -14.47
N ILE A 2 -10.49 -16.11 -14.57
CA ILE A 2 -10.42 -15.18 -13.44
C ILE A 2 -11.30 -15.75 -12.31
N HIS A 3 -10.69 -16.01 -11.15
CA HIS A 3 -11.42 -16.44 -9.95
C HIS A 3 -12.18 -15.23 -9.39
N VAL A 4 -13.39 -14.99 -9.93
CA VAL A 4 -14.26 -13.87 -9.54
C VAL A 4 -14.40 -13.73 -8.01
N PRO A 5 -14.56 -14.82 -7.22
CA PRO A 5 -14.61 -14.70 -5.76
C PRO A 5 -13.33 -14.10 -5.15
N LEU A 6 -12.15 -14.52 -5.62
CA LEU A 6 -10.87 -14.01 -5.13
C LEU A 6 -10.63 -12.56 -5.55
N LEU A 7 -11.09 -12.17 -6.74
CA LEU A 7 -11.07 -10.78 -7.18
C LEU A 7 -11.92 -9.89 -6.28
N VAL A 8 -13.18 -10.27 -6.05
CA VAL A 8 -14.10 -9.53 -5.18
C VAL A 8 -13.55 -9.46 -3.75
N PHE A 9 -13.04 -10.58 -3.23
CA PHE A 9 -12.40 -10.62 -1.93
C PHE A 9 -11.19 -9.67 -1.85
N SER A 10 -10.32 -9.68 -2.86
CA SER A 10 -9.15 -8.79 -2.92
C SER A 10 -9.55 -7.31 -2.92
N LEU A 11 -10.56 -6.96 -3.71
CA LEU A 11 -11.09 -5.59 -3.77
C LEU A 11 -11.61 -5.15 -2.39
N LEU A 12 -12.47 -5.95 -1.76
CA LEU A 12 -13.03 -5.62 -0.45
C LEU A 12 -11.96 -5.60 0.65
N TYR A 13 -11.10 -6.61 0.68
CA TYR A 13 -10.06 -6.73 1.70
C TYR A 13 -9.04 -5.59 1.63
N SER A 14 -8.69 -5.13 0.43
CA SER A 14 -7.84 -3.93 0.28
C SER A 14 -8.46 -2.68 0.93
N GLN A 15 -9.78 -2.51 0.86
CA GLN A 15 -10.46 -1.39 1.52
C GLN A 15 -10.47 -1.54 3.03
N VAL A 16 -10.59 -2.77 3.55
CA VAL A 16 -10.45 -3.04 4.98
C VAL A 16 -9.06 -2.61 5.46
N ILE A 17 -7.99 -3.06 4.78
CA ILE A 17 -6.63 -2.64 5.12
C ILE A 17 -6.50 -1.11 5.05
N ASN A 18 -7.01 -0.48 3.99
CA ASN A 18 -6.95 0.98 3.83
C ASN A 18 -7.54 1.74 5.01
N ILE A 19 -8.72 1.31 5.46
CA ILE A 19 -9.43 1.91 6.58
C ILE A 19 -8.62 1.74 7.86
N PHE A 20 -8.11 0.53 8.15
CA PHE A 20 -7.29 0.28 9.33
C PHE A 20 -6.01 1.12 9.33
N GLU A 21 -5.28 1.15 8.23
CA GLU A 21 -4.08 1.98 8.10
C GLU A 21 -4.40 3.46 8.27
N THR A 22 -5.51 3.94 7.69
CA THR A 22 -5.97 5.32 7.85
C THR A 22 -6.22 5.63 9.33
N ILE A 23 -6.90 4.75 10.05
CA ILE A 23 -7.17 4.95 11.48
C ILE A 23 -5.87 4.92 12.30
N ILE A 24 -4.97 3.98 12.04
CA ILE A 24 -3.72 3.82 12.79
C ILE A 24 -2.76 4.99 12.56
N TRP A 25 -2.51 5.35 11.29
CA TRP A 25 -1.51 6.35 10.93
C TRP A 25 -2.04 7.78 10.99
N ILE A 26 -3.26 7.99 10.51
CA ILE A 26 -3.83 9.32 10.32
C ILE A 26 -4.76 9.70 11.46
N LYS A 27 -5.12 8.72 12.32
CA LYS A 27 -6.02 8.88 13.46
C LYS A 27 -7.44 9.30 13.05
N GLY A 28 -7.86 8.95 11.85
CA GLY A 28 -9.19 9.20 11.31
C GLY A 28 -9.21 9.48 9.81
N PHE A 29 -10.40 9.53 9.24
CA PHE A 29 -10.59 9.75 7.80
C PHE A 29 -10.32 11.19 7.39
N TRP A 30 -9.75 11.36 6.19
CA TRP A 30 -9.62 12.65 5.49
C TRP A 30 -8.88 13.74 6.27
N ARG A 31 -7.96 13.37 7.16
CA ARG A 31 -7.21 14.35 7.99
C ARG A 31 -5.96 14.88 7.31
N ILE A 32 -5.42 14.20 6.29
CA ILE A 32 -4.30 14.75 5.52
C ILE A 32 -4.82 15.93 4.68
N LYS A 33 -4.20 17.09 4.91
CA LYS A 33 -4.47 18.37 4.24
C LYS A 33 -3.14 19.03 3.88
N THR A 34 -3.18 20.07 3.05
CA THR A 34 -2.00 20.90 2.78
C THR A 34 -1.68 21.82 3.97
N PRO A 35 -0.40 22.06 4.32
CA PRO A 35 0.81 21.46 3.71
C PRO A 35 0.93 19.98 4.04
N PHE A 36 1.31 19.17 3.05
CA PHE A 36 1.36 17.72 3.22
C PHE A 36 2.43 17.30 4.22
N PRO A 37 2.15 16.29 5.07
CA PRO A 37 3.09 15.84 6.08
C PRO A 37 4.35 15.25 5.43
N ILE A 38 5.50 15.63 5.98
CA ILE A 38 6.80 15.04 5.69
C ILE A 38 7.39 14.55 7.01
N CYS A 39 8.08 13.42 6.98
CA CYS A 39 8.75 12.88 8.15
C CYS A 39 10.05 13.67 8.40
N LYS A 40 10.06 14.43 9.50
CA LYS A 40 11.20 15.29 9.89
C LYS A 40 12.10 14.69 10.97
N GLY A 41 11.70 13.57 11.57
CA GLY A 41 12.38 12.97 12.71
C GLY A 41 12.68 11.50 12.48
N ASP A 42 13.46 10.94 13.41
CA ASP A 42 13.67 9.50 13.42
C ASP A 42 12.42 8.78 13.96
N VAL A 43 12.09 7.64 13.36
CA VAL A 43 10.96 6.81 13.80
C VAL A 43 11.48 5.54 14.45
N LYS A 44 10.74 5.04 15.44
CA LYS A 44 11.07 3.79 16.11
C LYS A 44 11.11 2.64 15.09
N ASN A 45 12.15 1.81 15.18
CA ASN A 45 12.20 0.53 14.48
C ASN A 45 11.20 -0.42 15.14
N ASP A 46 10.00 -0.51 14.57
CA ASP A 46 9.00 -1.51 14.91
C ASP A 46 8.72 -2.42 13.70
N GLY A 47 7.87 -3.42 13.90
CA GLY A 47 7.52 -4.40 12.88
C GLY A 47 6.31 -4.06 12.04
N TYR A 48 5.84 -2.81 12.03
CA TYR A 48 4.56 -2.49 11.43
C TYR A 48 4.45 -2.94 9.97
N HIS A 49 5.48 -2.68 9.15
CA HIS A 49 5.44 -3.04 7.73
C HIS A 49 5.70 -4.52 7.50
N LEU A 50 6.34 -5.22 8.44
CA LEU A 50 6.41 -6.68 8.40
C LEU A 50 5.03 -7.29 8.66
N LEU A 51 4.31 -6.82 9.68
CA LEU A 51 2.94 -7.25 9.97
C LEU A 51 2.02 -6.97 8.78
N LEU A 52 2.10 -5.75 8.23
CA LEU A 52 1.29 -5.36 7.08
C LEU A 52 1.57 -6.24 5.85
N ALA A 53 2.84 -6.55 5.57
CA ALA A 53 3.22 -7.48 4.51
C ALA A 53 2.62 -8.87 4.74
N LEU A 54 2.65 -9.40 5.98
CA LEU A 54 2.00 -10.67 6.30
C LEU A 54 0.48 -10.59 6.09
N LEU A 55 -0.17 -9.50 6.49
CA LEU A 55 -1.61 -9.31 6.33
C LEU A 55 -2.04 -9.27 4.85
N TYR A 56 -1.20 -8.79 3.94
CA TYR A 56 -1.52 -8.88 2.51
C TYR A 56 -1.54 -10.32 1.99
N PHE A 57 -0.76 -11.24 2.57
CA PHE A 57 -0.57 -12.60 2.07
C PHE A 57 -1.39 -13.67 2.82
N LEU A 58 -1.44 -13.59 4.15
CA LEU A 58 -2.02 -14.62 5.02
C LEU A 58 -3.44 -15.05 4.63
N PRO A 59 -4.37 -14.12 4.32
CA PRO A 59 -5.72 -14.52 3.92
C PRO A 59 -5.73 -15.40 2.67
N PHE A 60 -4.87 -15.11 1.69
CA PHE A 60 -4.81 -15.84 0.43
C PHE A 60 -4.14 -17.20 0.58
N ILE A 61 -3.08 -17.29 1.38
CA ILE A 61 -2.45 -18.57 1.72
C ILE A 61 -3.46 -19.51 2.41
N ALA A 62 -4.36 -18.97 3.24
CA ALA A 62 -5.35 -19.76 3.95
C ALA A 62 -6.51 -20.27 3.08
N ILE A 63 -6.83 -19.59 1.97
CA ILE A 63 -8.00 -19.91 1.12
C ILE A 63 -7.64 -20.51 -0.25
N THR A 64 -6.35 -20.53 -0.61
CA THR A 64 -5.87 -21.09 -1.88
C THR A 64 -5.10 -22.40 -1.65
N SER A 65 -4.92 -23.19 -2.70
CA SER A 65 -4.29 -24.51 -2.58
C SER A 65 -2.76 -24.45 -2.66
N SER A 66 -2.20 -23.32 -3.14
CA SER A 66 -0.76 -23.15 -3.28
C SER A 66 -0.33 -21.70 -3.12
N PHE A 67 0.94 -21.49 -2.75
CA PHE A 67 1.52 -20.15 -2.68
C PHE A 67 1.51 -19.43 -4.04
N PHE A 68 1.72 -20.15 -5.14
CA PHE A 68 1.68 -19.57 -6.49
C PHE A 68 0.28 -19.04 -6.84
N GLU A 69 -0.76 -19.72 -6.36
CA GLU A 69 -2.14 -19.26 -6.53
C GLU A 69 -2.45 -18.05 -5.65
N ALA A 70 -1.92 -17.99 -4.42
CA ALA A 70 -2.10 -16.87 -3.50
C ALA A 70 -1.41 -15.57 -3.96
N LEU A 71 -0.23 -15.69 -4.57
CA LEU A 71 0.68 -14.58 -4.85
C LEU A 71 0.05 -13.45 -5.67
N PRO A 72 -0.65 -13.70 -6.80
CA PRO A 72 -1.24 -12.63 -7.62
C PRO A 72 -2.33 -11.85 -6.87
N TRP A 73 -3.11 -12.52 -6.02
CA TRP A 73 -4.17 -11.89 -5.23
C TRP A 73 -3.62 -11.07 -4.06
N ALA A 74 -2.61 -11.59 -3.37
CA ALA A 74 -1.88 -10.83 -2.35
C ALA A 74 -1.20 -9.58 -2.96
N TRP A 75 -0.60 -9.74 -4.14
CA TRP A 75 -0.01 -8.63 -4.89
C TRP A 75 -1.05 -7.59 -5.29
N LEU A 76 -2.22 -8.03 -5.75
CA LEU A 76 -3.34 -7.15 -6.09
C LEU A 76 -3.81 -6.35 -4.86
N VAL A 77 -3.98 -6.99 -3.70
CA VAL A 77 -4.34 -6.28 -2.46
C VAL A 77 -3.29 -5.24 -2.09
N TRP A 78 -2.01 -5.59 -2.19
CA TRP A 78 -0.92 -4.64 -1.90
C TRP A 78 -0.91 -3.46 -2.88
N PHE A 79 -1.12 -3.71 -4.17
CA PHE A 79 -1.23 -2.67 -5.19
C PHE A 79 -2.44 -1.75 -4.96
N LEU A 80 -3.60 -2.34 -4.67
CA LEU A 80 -4.82 -1.57 -4.37
C LEU A 80 -4.63 -0.73 -3.11
N ASN A 81 -4.00 -1.27 -2.07
CA ASN A 81 -3.75 -0.51 -0.87
C ASN A 81 -2.89 0.73 -1.13
N ASP A 82 -1.76 0.58 -1.81
CA ASP A 82 -0.88 1.69 -2.19
C ASP A 82 -1.59 2.78 -3.01
N THR A 83 -2.52 2.39 -3.88
CA THR A 83 -3.17 3.31 -4.83
C THR A 83 -4.49 3.90 -4.31
N THR A 84 -5.17 3.22 -3.39
CA THR A 84 -6.52 3.60 -2.94
C THR A 84 -6.59 4.06 -1.49
N TRP A 85 -5.55 3.81 -0.66
CA TRP A 85 -5.51 4.30 0.72
C TRP A 85 -5.70 5.83 0.82
N HIS A 86 -5.22 6.58 -0.17
CA HIS A 86 -5.35 8.04 -0.24
C HIS A 86 -6.80 8.53 -0.19
N PHE A 87 -7.76 7.77 -0.73
CA PHE A 87 -9.16 8.15 -0.74
C PHE A 87 -9.78 8.14 0.67
N TRP A 88 -9.17 7.41 1.60
CA TRP A 88 -9.59 7.33 3.00
C TRP A 88 -8.82 8.32 3.89
N SER A 89 -7.55 8.59 3.59
CA SER A 89 -6.66 9.38 4.44
C SER A 89 -6.61 10.87 4.09
N VAL A 90 -6.75 11.22 2.81
CA VAL A 90 -6.57 12.59 2.30
C VAL A 90 -7.91 13.26 2.08
N HIS A 91 -8.05 14.49 2.55
CA HIS A 91 -9.27 15.24 2.33
C HIS A 91 -9.57 15.40 0.83
N PRO A 92 -10.80 15.11 0.36
CA PRO A 92 -11.11 15.02 -1.08
C PRO A 92 -10.72 16.25 -1.90
N LYS A 93 -10.90 17.45 -1.34
CA LYS A 93 -10.43 18.73 -1.92
C LYS A 93 -8.95 18.73 -2.36
N TYR A 94 -8.11 17.89 -1.76
CA TYR A 94 -6.67 17.85 -2.00
C TYR A 94 -6.18 16.59 -2.72
N TRP A 95 -7.06 15.69 -3.19
CA TRP A 95 -6.65 14.43 -3.82
C TRP A 95 -5.69 14.62 -4.99
N THR A 96 -6.02 15.47 -5.96
CA THR A 96 -5.15 15.71 -7.11
C THR A 96 -3.78 16.25 -6.69
N LYS A 97 -3.76 17.22 -5.77
CA LYS A 97 -2.51 17.78 -5.23
C LYS A 97 -1.69 16.71 -4.50
N TRP A 98 -2.36 15.84 -3.75
CA TRP A 98 -1.73 14.76 -3.02
C TRP A 98 -1.12 13.72 -3.96
N ILE A 99 -1.85 13.27 -4.98
CA ILE A 99 -1.34 12.29 -5.95
C ILE A 99 -0.08 12.84 -6.64
N ILE A 100 -0.09 14.10 -7.06
CA ILE A 100 1.09 14.75 -7.65
C ILE A 100 2.26 14.77 -6.66
N PHE A 101 2.01 15.13 -5.40
CA PHE A 101 3.05 15.18 -4.36
C PHE A 101 3.57 13.79 -3.97
N TYR A 102 2.69 12.81 -3.83
CA TYR A 102 2.99 11.47 -3.31
C TYR A 102 3.68 10.59 -4.35
N PHE A 103 3.45 10.85 -5.63
CA PHE A 103 4.04 10.13 -6.76
C PHE A 103 4.98 11.02 -7.59
N ASP A 104 5.58 12.06 -6.99
CA ASP A 104 6.58 12.90 -7.66
C ASP A 104 7.90 12.11 -7.88
N PRO A 105 8.28 11.79 -9.14
CA PRO A 105 9.49 11.01 -9.44
C PRO A 105 10.79 11.78 -9.17
N HIS A 106 10.72 13.08 -8.89
CA HIS A 106 11.89 13.94 -8.66
C HIS A 106 12.09 14.28 -7.18
N SER A 107 11.11 13.98 -6.33
CA SER A 107 11.16 14.36 -4.91
C SER A 107 11.88 13.33 -4.05
N GLU A 108 12.89 13.81 -3.32
CA GLU A 108 13.69 13.02 -2.37
C GLU A 108 13.28 13.27 -0.91
N VAL A 109 12.19 14.00 -0.66
CA VAL A 109 11.68 14.21 0.71
C VAL A 109 11.29 12.87 1.34
N THR A 110 11.43 12.76 2.66
CA THR A 110 10.96 11.57 3.36
C THR A 110 9.47 11.73 3.69
N LEU A 111 8.63 10.87 3.12
CA LEU A 111 7.22 10.79 3.50
C LEU A 111 7.06 10.04 4.82
N TRP A 112 7.66 8.85 4.88
CA TRP A 112 7.62 7.92 6.01
C TRP A 112 8.78 6.92 5.89
N TYR A 113 8.88 5.99 6.85
CA TYR A 113 9.83 4.88 6.79
C TYR A 113 9.08 3.56 6.82
N ALA A 114 9.44 2.63 5.93
CA ALA A 114 9.07 1.23 6.07
C ALA A 114 9.87 0.62 7.23
N ARG A 115 9.23 -0.12 8.13
CA ARG A 115 9.76 -0.53 9.44
C ARG A 115 9.60 -2.04 9.60
N PHE A 116 10.73 -2.74 9.72
CA PHE A 116 10.84 -4.20 9.73
C PHE A 116 11.59 -4.72 10.96
N PHE A 117 11.31 -4.18 12.15
CA PHE A 117 11.96 -4.45 13.45
C PHE A 117 13.45 -4.08 13.55
N ILE A 118 14.27 -4.57 12.64
CA ILE A 118 15.74 -4.38 12.65
C ILE A 118 16.19 -3.33 11.64
N VAL A 119 15.40 -3.14 10.57
CA VAL A 119 15.71 -2.22 9.48
C VAL A 119 14.56 -1.24 9.29
N LYS A 120 14.92 0.02 9.04
CA LYS A 120 14.02 1.04 8.51
C LYS A 120 14.49 1.48 7.13
N VAL A 121 13.55 1.62 6.20
CA VAL A 121 13.82 2.05 4.83
C VAL A 121 13.07 3.35 4.59
N LYS A 122 13.82 4.40 4.25
CA LYS A 122 13.23 5.69 3.85
C LYS A 122 12.29 5.49 2.66
N VAL A 123 11.10 6.05 2.75
CA VAL A 123 10.15 6.12 1.64
C VAL A 123 9.99 7.56 1.20
N SER A 124 10.32 7.82 -0.06
CA SER A 124 10.17 9.11 -0.74
C SER A 124 9.11 9.00 -1.84
N PRO A 125 8.55 10.13 -2.31
CA PRO A 125 7.60 10.10 -3.44
C PRO A 125 8.18 9.41 -4.67
N LYS A 126 9.46 9.65 -4.96
CA LYS A 126 10.19 8.97 -6.04
C LYS A 126 10.18 7.45 -5.89
N ARG A 127 10.45 6.93 -4.68
CA ARG A 127 10.40 5.49 -4.42
C ARG A 127 8.99 4.93 -4.59
N MET A 128 7.97 5.65 -4.08
CA MET A 128 6.57 5.24 -4.26
C MET A 128 6.21 5.16 -5.74
N PHE A 129 6.55 6.17 -6.53
CA PHE A 129 6.30 6.19 -7.98
C PHE A 129 6.87 4.95 -8.68
N TYR A 130 8.17 4.67 -8.50
CA TYR A 130 8.80 3.53 -9.17
C TYR A 130 8.27 2.19 -8.66
N ILE A 131 8.02 2.05 -7.36
CA ILE A 131 7.47 0.81 -6.79
C ILE A 131 6.04 0.56 -7.31
N THR A 132 5.20 1.59 -7.37
CA THR A 132 3.83 1.46 -7.89
C THR A 132 3.82 1.12 -9.38
N ILE A 133 4.70 1.75 -10.19
CA ILE A 133 4.86 1.36 -11.60
C ILE A 133 5.33 -0.08 -11.72
N PHE A 134 6.35 -0.46 -10.97
CA PHE A 134 6.84 -1.84 -10.99
C PHE A 134 5.73 -2.83 -10.63
N ARG A 135 4.92 -2.56 -9.60
CA ARG A 135 3.79 -3.41 -9.21
C ARG A 135 2.73 -3.50 -10.30
N LEU A 136 2.38 -2.37 -10.93
CA LEU A 136 1.42 -2.33 -12.03
C LEU A 136 1.90 -3.16 -13.22
N LEU A 137 3.18 -3.02 -13.60
CA LEU A 137 3.77 -3.74 -14.73
C LEU A 137 4.00 -5.23 -14.43
N PHE A 138 4.32 -5.59 -13.19
CA PHE A 138 4.57 -6.97 -12.79
C PHE A 138 3.29 -7.78 -12.60
N MET A 139 2.18 -7.11 -12.27
CA MET A 139 0.89 -7.75 -11.98
C MET A 139 0.35 -8.62 -13.15
N PRO A 140 0.34 -8.19 -14.42
CA PRO A 140 -0.04 -9.06 -15.54
C PRO A 140 0.79 -10.36 -15.60
N PHE A 141 2.10 -10.30 -15.36
CA PHE A 141 2.95 -11.49 -15.35
C PHE A 141 2.52 -12.48 -14.25
N LEU A 142 2.15 -11.98 -13.06
CA LEU A 142 1.64 -12.82 -11.98
C LEU A 142 0.32 -13.51 -12.36
N PHE A 143 -0.59 -12.81 -13.05
CA PHE A 143 -1.86 -13.39 -13.48
C PHE A 143 -1.75 -14.32 -14.69
N ILE A 144 -0.70 -14.22 -15.50
CA ILE A 144 -0.41 -15.17 -16.58
C ILE A 144 0.06 -16.52 -16.02
N LEU A 145 0.63 -16.54 -14.81
CA LEU A 145 1.12 -17.75 -14.14
C LEU A 145 0.00 -18.54 -13.41
N LEU A 146 -1.23 -18.03 -13.37
CA LEU A 146 -2.44 -18.68 -12.84
C LEU A 146 -3.17 -19.49 -13.93
#